data_AF-A0A1G9B223-F1
#
_entry.id   AF-A0A1G9B223-F1
#
_cell.length_a   1.000
_cell.length_b   1.000
_cell.length_c   1.000
_cell.angle_alpha   90.00
_cell.angle_beta   90.00
_cell.angle_gamma   90.00
#
_symmetry.space_group_name_H-M   'P 1'
#
loop_
_entity.id
_entity.type
_entity.pdbx_description
1 polymer ?
#
loop_
_entity_poly.entity_id
_entity_poly.type
_entity_poly.pdbx_seq_one_letter_code
_entity_poly.pdbx_strand_id
1 'polypeptide(L)'
;MAYDLEEQEQLDEFKAWWHKNGKLVIRLVLVAVVAYGAWQGYQSWMNSKATAASTAYQSLVSNPLLDVDSKKAEQISKDAQALQNDYSMTPYAGRAALFAARALHQAKQSEAAEKQLQWAMSKAKEPAIQHMAAIEIAGLQMERNALDDARKTLEAIDDKGFDGLKNAMLGDIYLAKKQEKEAKEAYSKALNGLDPEGKLFYLTQQKLDALG
;
A
#
# COMPACT_ATOMS: atom_id res chain seq x y z
N MET A 1 14.55 42.42 -54.51
CA MET A 1 13.52 41.57 -53.88
C MET A 1 13.96 40.12 -53.98
N ALA A 2 14.90 39.70 -53.12
CA ALA A 2 15.48 38.35 -53.13
C ALA A 2 14.84 37.41 -52.08
N TYR A 3 13.82 37.89 -51.36
CA TYR A 3 13.11 37.14 -50.32
C TYR A 3 12.17 36.07 -50.91
N ASP A 4 11.65 36.31 -52.12
CA ASP A 4 10.62 35.47 -52.77
C ASP A 4 11.18 34.13 -53.33
N LEU A 5 12.45 34.08 -53.76
CA LEU A 5 13.08 32.86 -54.28
C LEU A 5 13.43 31.86 -53.17
N GLU A 6 14.01 32.35 -52.07
CA GLU A 6 14.35 31.52 -50.91
C GLU A 6 13.07 31.05 -50.18
N GLU A 7 12.03 31.89 -50.12
CA GLU A 7 10.71 31.49 -49.62
C GLU A 7 10.04 30.42 -50.50
N GLN A 8 10.17 30.51 -51.83
CA GLN A 8 9.63 29.49 -52.74
C GLN A 8 10.37 28.15 -52.62
N GLU A 9 11.71 28.17 -52.51
CA GLU A 9 12.50 26.96 -52.31
C GLU A 9 12.14 26.26 -50.99
N GLN A 10 11.99 27.00 -49.89
CA GLN A 10 11.56 26.44 -48.59
C GLN A 10 10.14 25.83 -48.65
N LEU A 11 9.22 26.48 -49.37
CA LEU A 11 7.85 25.96 -49.54
C LEU A 11 7.84 24.68 -50.36
N ASP A 12 8.65 24.58 -51.40
CA ASP A 12 8.71 23.39 -52.24
C ASP A 12 9.44 22.23 -51.56
N GLU A 13 10.46 22.50 -50.74
CA GLU A 13 11.06 21.51 -49.85
C GLU A 13 10.05 20.96 -48.83
N PHE A 14 9.25 21.83 -48.20
CA PHE A 14 8.20 21.40 -47.28
C PHE A 14 7.12 20.58 -47.98
N LYS A 15 6.64 21.00 -49.15
CA LYS A 15 5.67 20.23 -49.95
C LYS A 15 6.22 18.85 -50.31
N ALA A 16 7.48 18.77 -50.75
CA ALA A 16 8.11 17.49 -51.09
C ALA A 16 8.23 16.58 -49.86
N TRP A 17 8.65 17.13 -48.71
CA TRP A 17 8.68 16.41 -47.44
C TRP A 17 7.30 15.93 -47.00
N TRP A 18 6.27 16.76 -47.13
CA TRP A 18 4.89 16.41 -46.79
C TRP A 18 4.30 15.36 -47.73
N HIS A 19 4.57 15.44 -49.04
CA HIS A 19 4.17 14.40 -49.98
C HIS A 19 4.82 13.05 -49.64
N LYS A 20 6.06 13.06 -49.16
CA LYS A 20 6.79 11.85 -48.74
C LYS A 20 6.34 11.31 -47.38
N ASN A 21 6.12 12.18 -46.39
CA ASN A 21 5.94 11.80 -44.98
C ASN A 21 4.54 12.04 -44.42
N GLY A 22 3.68 12.81 -45.09
CA GLY A 22 2.37 13.23 -44.58
C GLY A 22 1.45 12.06 -44.23
N LYS A 23 1.50 10.95 -44.98
CA LYS A 23 0.78 9.71 -44.63
C LYS A 23 1.26 9.10 -43.32
N LEU A 24 2.56 9.15 -43.04
CA LEU A 24 3.14 8.68 -41.77
C LEU A 24 2.71 9.60 -40.63
N VAL A 25 2.82 10.92 -40.81
CA VAL A 25 2.40 11.92 -39.83
C VAL A 25 0.93 11.75 -39.46
N ILE A 26 0.04 11.63 -40.45
CA ILE A 26 -1.39 11.41 -40.21
C ILE A 26 -1.64 10.11 -39.44
N ARG A 27 -0.96 9.01 -39.78
CA ARG A 27 -1.08 7.74 -39.03
C ARG A 27 -0.62 7.90 -37.58
N LEU A 28 0.49 8.59 -37.34
CA LEU A 28 0.98 8.83 -35.98
C LEU A 28 0.01 9.70 -35.18
N VAL A 29 -0.54 10.75 -35.79
CA VAL A 29 -1.57 11.60 -35.15
C VAL A 29 -2.81 10.77 -34.82
N LEU A 30 -3.30 9.93 -35.75
CA LEU A 30 -4.45 9.06 -35.50
C LEU A 30 -4.19 8.10 -34.34
N VAL A 31 -3.02 7.46 -34.30
CA VAL A 31 -2.63 6.57 -33.19
C VAL A 31 -2.59 7.35 -31.87
N ALA A 32 -2.02 8.56 -31.86
CA ALA A 32 -1.97 9.40 -30.67
C ALA A 32 -3.36 9.79 -30.16
N VAL A 33 -4.29 10.14 -31.07
CA VAL A 33 -5.67 10.47 -30.72
C VAL A 33 -6.40 9.26 -30.13
N VAL A 34 -6.26 8.08 -30.72
CA VAL A 34 -6.88 6.85 -30.21
C VAL A 34 -6.31 6.48 -28.84
N ALA A 35 -4.98 6.55 -28.67
CA ALA A 35 -4.32 6.29 -27.39
C ALA A 35 -4.79 7.26 -26.30
N TYR A 36 -4.89 8.55 -26.62
CA TYR A 36 -5.39 9.57 -25.70
C TYR A 36 -6.86 9.34 -25.32
N GLY A 37 -7.71 9.01 -26.30
CA GLY A 37 -9.13 8.68 -26.05
C GLY A 37 -9.28 7.45 -25.15
N ALA A 38 -8.49 6.41 -25.38
CA ALA A 38 -8.46 5.22 -24.52
C ALA A 38 -7.99 5.55 -23.09
N TRP A 39 -6.95 6.39 -22.96
CA TRP A 39 -6.47 6.85 -21.65
C TRP A 39 -7.52 7.65 -20.88
N GLN A 40 -8.19 8.59 -21.54
CA GLN A 40 -9.28 9.37 -20.94
C GLN A 40 -10.45 8.49 -20.49
N GLY A 41 -10.87 7.54 -21.34
CA GLY A 41 -11.92 6.58 -21.00
C GLY A 41 -11.54 5.71 -19.80
N TYR A 42 -10.30 5.20 -19.77
CA TYR A 42 -9.78 4.43 -18.64
C TYR A 42 -9.73 5.25 -17.35
N GLN A 43 -9.26 6.50 -17.41
CA GLN A 43 -9.19 7.40 -16.25
C GLN A 43 -10.58 7.71 -15.70
N SER A 44 -11.56 7.98 -16.57
CA SER A 44 -12.95 8.22 -16.16
C SER A 44 -13.53 7.00 -15.45
N TRP A 45 -13.37 5.81 -16.02
CA TRP A 45 -13.82 4.56 -15.40
C TRP A 45 -13.13 4.29 -14.05
N MET A 46 -11.82 4.50 -13.96
CA MET A 46 -11.05 4.37 -12.72
C MET A 46 -11.56 5.34 -11.66
N ASN A 47 -11.81 6.60 -12.02
CA ASN A 47 -12.33 7.61 -11.10
C ASN A 47 -13.71 7.21 -10.57
N SER A 48 -14.63 6.77 -11.43
CA SER A 48 -15.95 6.28 -11.00
C SER A 48 -15.84 5.08 -10.06
N LYS A 49 -14.94 4.12 -10.36
CA LYS A 49 -14.65 2.98 -9.49
C LYS A 49 -14.10 3.43 -8.13
N ALA A 50 -13.17 4.39 -8.11
CA ALA A 50 -12.61 4.94 -6.89
C ALA A 50 -13.65 5.68 -6.04
N THR A 51 -14.57 6.43 -6.65
CA THR A 51 -15.68 7.08 -5.93
C THR A 51 -16.60 6.06 -5.28
N ALA A 52 -17.03 5.04 -6.01
CA ALA A 52 -17.89 3.98 -5.47
C ALA A 52 -17.19 3.20 -4.33
N ALA A 53 -15.91 2.87 -4.51
CA ALA A 53 -15.09 2.23 -3.49
C ALA A 53 -14.94 3.11 -2.23
N SER A 54 -14.76 4.42 -2.40
CA SER A 54 -14.69 5.38 -1.30
C SER A 54 -15.97 5.37 -0.48
N THR A 55 -17.14 5.43 -1.12
CA THR A 55 -18.44 5.37 -0.42
C THR A 55 -18.64 4.06 0.33
N ALA A 56 -18.34 2.92 -0.30
CA ALA A 56 -18.43 1.62 0.35
C ALA A 56 -17.46 1.52 1.55
N TYR A 57 -16.24 2.02 1.40
CA TYR A 57 -15.26 2.07 2.48
C TYR A 57 -15.69 2.99 3.62
N GLN A 58 -16.26 4.17 3.32
CA GLN A 58 -16.82 5.07 4.33
C GLN A 58 -17.93 4.39 5.13
N SER A 59 -18.83 3.65 4.47
CA SER A 59 -19.84 2.84 5.15
C SER A 59 -19.20 1.76 6.02
N LEU A 60 -18.16 1.09 5.53
CA LEU A 60 -17.44 0.06 6.28
C LEU A 60 -16.85 0.63 7.58
N VAL A 61 -16.08 1.73 7.49
CA VAL A 61 -15.39 2.32 8.66
C VAL A 61 -16.32 3.08 9.61
N SER A 62 -17.57 3.33 9.21
CA SER A 62 -18.61 3.83 10.10
C SER A 62 -19.03 2.82 11.18
N ASN A 63 -18.69 1.53 11.00
CA ASN A 63 -18.91 0.51 12.01
C ASN A 63 -17.96 0.74 13.20
N PRO A 64 -18.46 0.93 14.44
CA PRO A 64 -17.59 1.12 15.58
C PRO A 64 -16.84 -0.19 15.90
N LEU A 65 -15.54 -0.09 16.17
CA LEU A 65 -14.68 -1.21 16.60
C LEU A 65 -14.56 -1.30 18.13
N LEU A 66 -15.63 -0.97 18.84
CA LEU A 66 -15.77 -1.22 20.28
C LEU A 66 -16.74 -2.38 20.43
N ASP A 67 -16.40 -3.33 21.31
CA ASP A 67 -17.22 -4.51 21.65
C ASP A 67 -17.72 -5.28 20.42
N VAL A 68 -16.82 -5.53 19.45
CA VAL A 68 -17.14 -6.28 18.23
C VAL A 68 -17.34 -7.76 18.55
N ASP A 69 -18.56 -8.24 18.40
CA ASP A 69 -18.87 -9.68 18.43
C ASP A 69 -18.52 -10.37 17.11
N SER A 70 -18.54 -11.71 17.11
CA SER A 70 -18.22 -12.52 15.93
C SER A 70 -19.13 -12.22 14.74
N LYS A 71 -20.43 -11.99 14.95
CA LYS A 71 -21.40 -11.73 13.88
C LYS A 71 -21.08 -10.42 13.17
N LYS A 72 -20.77 -9.37 13.94
CA LYS A 72 -20.39 -8.06 13.42
C LYS A 72 -19.03 -8.10 12.73
N ALA A 73 -18.05 -8.82 13.29
CA ALA A 73 -16.75 -9.00 12.64
C ALA A 73 -16.87 -9.71 11.29
N GLU A 74 -17.70 -10.76 11.21
CA GLU A 74 -17.97 -11.47 9.95
C GLU A 74 -18.68 -10.57 8.93
N GLN A 75 -19.62 -9.72 9.35
CA GLN A 75 -20.26 -8.75 8.46
C GLN A 75 -19.24 -7.75 7.90
N ILE A 76 -18.41 -7.15 8.77
CA ILE A 76 -17.34 -6.23 8.35
C ILE A 76 -16.38 -6.95 7.39
N SER A 77 -16.03 -8.21 7.65
CA SER A 77 -15.17 -8.99 6.77
C SER A 77 -15.80 -9.25 5.40
N LYS A 78 -17.11 -9.53 5.33
CA LYS A 78 -17.83 -9.68 4.06
C LYS A 78 -17.86 -8.38 3.26
N ASP A 79 -18.12 -7.26 3.92
CA ASP A 79 -18.14 -5.95 3.28
C ASP A 79 -16.74 -5.56 2.76
N ALA A 80 -15.69 -5.88 3.52
CA ALA A 80 -14.31 -5.73 3.05
C ALA A 80 -13.99 -6.65 1.86
N GLN A 81 -14.48 -7.90 1.85
CA GLN A 81 -14.31 -8.80 0.71
C GLN A 81 -15.02 -8.30 -0.56
N ALA A 82 -16.18 -7.65 -0.44
CA ALA A 82 -16.83 -6.99 -1.57
C ALA A 82 -15.92 -5.89 -2.16
N LEU A 83 -15.29 -5.07 -1.29
CA LEU A 83 -14.29 -4.08 -1.71
C LEU A 83 -13.08 -4.71 -2.40
N GLN A 84 -12.60 -5.85 -1.89
CA GLN A 84 -11.48 -6.59 -2.49
C GLN A 84 -11.82 -7.17 -3.86
N ASN A 85 -13.02 -7.69 -4.04
CA ASN A 85 -13.43 -8.32 -5.29
C ASN A 85 -13.74 -7.27 -6.37
N ASP A 86 -14.50 -6.23 -6.02
CA ASP A 86 -15.07 -5.31 -6.99
C ASP A 86 -14.20 -4.06 -7.25
N TYR A 87 -13.29 -3.77 -6.31
CA TYR A 87 -12.50 -2.54 -6.27
C TYR A 87 -11.03 -2.77 -5.88
N SER A 88 -10.47 -3.97 -6.11
CA SER A 88 -9.04 -4.31 -5.84
C SER A 88 -8.04 -3.32 -6.43
N MET A 89 -8.41 -2.64 -7.52
CA MET A 89 -7.60 -1.64 -8.20
C MET A 89 -7.50 -0.30 -7.48
N THR A 90 -8.32 -0.08 -6.46
CA THR A 90 -8.39 1.16 -5.67
C THR A 90 -7.63 1.02 -4.35
N PRO A 91 -7.17 2.13 -3.73
CA PRO A 91 -6.52 2.08 -2.42
C PRO A 91 -7.45 1.56 -1.30
N TYR A 92 -8.76 1.72 -1.47
CA TYR A 92 -9.75 1.38 -0.44
C TYR A 92 -9.84 -0.12 -0.12
N ALA A 93 -9.56 -1.00 -1.09
CA ALA A 93 -9.62 -2.44 -0.87
C ALA A 93 -8.58 -2.92 0.17
N GLY A 94 -7.35 -2.41 0.12
CA GLY A 94 -6.31 -2.73 1.10
C GLY A 94 -6.63 -2.19 2.49
N ARG A 95 -7.11 -0.94 2.56
CA ARG A 95 -7.53 -0.32 3.82
C ARG A 95 -8.72 -1.06 4.46
N ALA A 96 -9.67 -1.52 3.64
CA ALA A 96 -10.80 -2.33 4.09
C ALA A 96 -10.35 -3.67 4.69
N ALA A 97 -9.35 -4.31 4.08
CA ALA A 97 -8.77 -5.55 4.59
C ALA A 97 -8.14 -5.35 5.98
N LEU A 98 -7.36 -4.27 6.19
CA LEU A 98 -6.82 -3.94 7.53
C LEU A 98 -7.93 -3.67 8.55
N PHE A 99 -8.96 -2.91 8.16
CA PHE A 99 -10.09 -2.63 9.05
C PHE A 99 -10.83 -3.91 9.46
N ALA A 100 -11.09 -4.81 8.51
CA ALA A 100 -11.69 -6.10 8.78
C ALA A 100 -10.80 -6.99 9.65
N ALA A 101 -9.48 -7.01 9.41
CA ALA A 101 -8.54 -7.75 10.24
C ALA A 101 -8.62 -7.33 11.71
N ARG A 102 -8.66 -6.02 11.96
CA ARG A 102 -8.82 -5.48 13.32
C ARG A 102 -10.13 -5.91 13.97
N ALA A 103 -11.26 -5.84 13.24
CA ALA A 103 -12.56 -6.30 13.75
C ALA A 103 -12.55 -7.81 14.09
N LEU A 104 -11.96 -8.63 13.23
CA LEU A 104 -11.83 -10.07 13.41
C LEU A 104 -10.92 -10.41 14.60
N HIS A 105 -9.80 -9.70 14.77
CA HIS A 105 -8.90 -9.89 15.92
C HIS A 105 -9.59 -9.55 17.24
N GLN A 106 -10.33 -8.45 17.30
CA GLN A 106 -11.14 -8.09 18.48
C GLN A 106 -12.19 -9.16 18.82
N ALA A 107 -12.80 -9.77 17.81
CA ALA A 107 -13.73 -10.88 17.96
C ALA A 107 -13.03 -12.23 18.22
N LYS A 108 -11.72 -12.24 18.49
CA LYS A 108 -10.89 -13.44 18.74
C LYS A 108 -10.83 -14.42 17.57
N GLN A 109 -11.07 -13.96 16.35
CA GLN A 109 -10.98 -14.74 15.12
C GLN A 109 -9.62 -14.53 14.43
N SER A 110 -8.52 -14.85 15.12
CA SER A 110 -7.16 -14.52 14.69
C SER A 110 -6.75 -15.11 13.32
N GLU A 111 -7.22 -16.32 12.98
CA GLU A 111 -6.95 -16.91 11.66
C GLU A 111 -7.65 -16.15 10.52
N ALA A 112 -8.88 -15.69 10.75
CA ALA A 112 -9.61 -14.89 9.78
C ALA A 112 -9.00 -13.50 9.63
N ALA A 113 -8.54 -12.90 10.73
CA ALA A 113 -7.80 -11.64 10.72
C ALA A 113 -6.52 -11.78 9.89
N GLU A 114 -5.73 -12.82 10.12
CA GLU A 114 -4.49 -13.06 9.37
C GLU A 114 -4.75 -13.22 7.87
N LYS A 115 -5.82 -13.92 7.45
CA LYS A 115 -6.20 -14.01 6.02
C LYS A 115 -6.45 -12.64 5.39
N GLN A 116 -7.13 -11.74 6.10
CA GLN A 116 -7.36 -10.37 5.63
C GLN A 116 -6.04 -9.60 5.49
N LEU A 117 -5.15 -9.73 6.47
CA LEU A 117 -3.84 -9.08 6.42
C LEU A 117 -2.95 -9.65 5.31
N GLN A 118 -2.93 -10.96 5.10
CA GLN A 118 -2.18 -11.58 4.00
C GLN A 118 -2.67 -11.09 2.63
N TRP A 119 -3.99 -10.90 2.49
CA TRP A 119 -4.54 -10.27 1.30
C TRP A 119 -4.02 -8.84 1.15
N ALA A 120 -4.07 -8.03 2.21
CA ALA A 120 -3.58 -6.64 2.18
C ALA A 120 -2.08 -6.58 1.83
N MET A 121 -1.25 -7.37 2.49
CA MET A 121 0.20 -7.46 2.27
C MET A 121 0.54 -7.79 0.81
N SER A 122 -0.25 -8.64 0.16
CA SER A 122 0.04 -9.12 -1.20
C SER A 122 -0.67 -8.37 -2.33
N LYS A 123 -1.81 -7.72 -2.05
CA LYS A 123 -2.70 -7.15 -3.09
C LYS A 123 -3.02 -5.67 -2.93
N ALA A 124 -2.77 -5.06 -1.76
CA ALA A 124 -3.04 -3.65 -1.58
C ALA A 124 -2.24 -2.79 -2.58
N LYS A 125 -2.80 -1.64 -2.98
CA LYS A 125 -2.16 -0.73 -3.92
C LYS A 125 -1.15 0.22 -3.30
N GLU A 126 -1.30 0.47 -2.01
CA GLU A 126 -0.46 1.38 -1.26
C GLU A 126 0.63 0.56 -0.53
N PRO A 127 1.92 0.80 -0.80
CA PRO A 127 3.01 0.11 -0.11
C PRO A 127 2.92 0.24 1.41
N ALA A 128 2.56 1.42 1.92
CA ALA A 128 2.33 1.65 3.35
C ALA A 128 1.28 0.69 3.96
N ILE A 129 0.22 0.34 3.22
CA ILE A 129 -0.80 -0.62 3.66
C ILE A 129 -0.26 -2.04 3.65
N GLN A 130 0.60 -2.38 2.67
CA GLN A 130 1.27 -3.68 2.63
C GLN A 130 2.22 -3.85 3.82
N HIS A 131 3.02 -2.83 4.15
CA HIS A 131 3.93 -2.85 5.29
C HIS A 131 3.18 -2.86 6.62
N MET A 132 2.09 -2.09 6.75
CA MET A 132 1.24 -2.14 7.94
C MET A 132 0.63 -3.53 8.14
N ALA A 133 0.19 -4.19 7.06
CA ALA A 133 -0.27 -5.58 7.12
C ALA A 133 0.84 -6.54 7.59
N ALA A 134 2.08 -6.37 7.11
CA ALA A 134 3.22 -7.19 7.54
C ALA A 134 3.51 -7.03 9.05
N ILE A 135 3.49 -5.79 9.56
CA ILE A 135 3.63 -5.51 11.01
C ILE A 135 2.51 -6.22 11.80
N GLU A 136 1.25 -6.10 11.38
CA GLU A 136 0.13 -6.72 12.08
C GLU A 136 0.17 -8.27 12.02
N ILE A 137 0.55 -8.86 10.88
CA ILE A 137 0.75 -10.32 10.76
C ILE A 137 1.84 -10.79 11.73
N ALA A 138 2.98 -10.10 11.77
CA ALA A 138 4.07 -10.44 12.67
C ALA A 138 3.62 -10.36 14.14
N GLY A 139 2.80 -9.36 14.51
CA GLY A 139 2.16 -9.30 15.82
C GLY A 139 1.28 -10.53 16.13
N LEU A 140 0.40 -10.93 15.21
CA LEU A 140 -0.43 -12.14 15.37
C LEU A 140 0.39 -13.44 15.46
N GLN A 141 1.53 -13.49 14.76
CA GLN A 141 2.47 -14.62 14.81
C GLN A 141 3.18 -14.66 16.18
N MET A 142 3.59 -13.50 16.71
CA MET A 142 4.17 -13.40 18.05
C MET A 142 3.19 -13.81 19.16
N GLU A 143 1.91 -13.42 19.06
CA GLU A 143 0.86 -13.87 19.99
C GLU A 143 0.74 -15.41 20.04
N ARG A 144 1.07 -16.09 18.93
CA ARG A 144 1.09 -17.56 18.80
C ARG A 144 2.47 -18.17 19.02
N ASN A 145 3.45 -17.39 19.49
CA ASN A 145 4.84 -17.78 19.69
C ASN A 145 5.57 -18.26 18.42
N ALA A 146 5.07 -17.90 17.23
CA ALA A 146 5.68 -18.18 15.93
C ALA A 146 6.74 -17.11 15.58
N LEU A 147 7.80 -17.03 16.40
CA LEU A 147 8.76 -15.92 16.37
C LEU A 147 9.63 -15.88 15.10
N ASP A 148 9.97 -17.03 14.53
CA ASP A 148 10.73 -17.09 13.27
C ASP A 148 9.89 -16.68 12.06
N ASP A 149 8.60 -17.04 12.05
CA ASP A 149 7.66 -16.60 11.03
C ASP A 149 7.41 -15.10 11.13
N ALA A 150 7.24 -14.57 12.35
CA ALA A 150 7.12 -13.13 12.60
C ALA A 150 8.31 -12.36 12.04
N ARG A 151 9.54 -12.81 12.35
CA ARG A 151 10.76 -12.20 11.83
C ARG A 151 10.79 -12.23 10.30
N LYS A 152 10.44 -13.36 9.69
CA LYS A 152 10.40 -13.52 8.24
C LYS A 152 9.36 -12.62 7.57
N THR A 153 8.17 -12.49 8.17
CA THR A 153 7.14 -11.57 7.70
C THR A 153 7.66 -10.13 7.65
N LEU A 154 8.41 -9.69 8.67
CA LEU A 154 8.99 -8.36 8.72
C LEU A 154 10.05 -8.10 7.64
N GLU A 155 10.61 -9.14 7.00
CA GLU A 155 11.52 -8.98 5.87
C GLU A 155 10.82 -8.39 4.63
N ALA A 156 9.49 -8.49 4.54
CA ALA A 156 8.70 -7.87 3.47
C ALA A 156 8.61 -6.33 3.57
N ILE A 157 9.12 -5.74 4.66
CA ILE A 157 9.17 -4.29 4.86
C ILE A 157 10.52 -3.77 4.37
N ASP A 158 10.50 -3.00 3.28
CA ASP A 158 11.67 -2.38 2.64
C ASP A 158 11.60 -0.84 2.62
N ASP A 159 10.56 -0.25 3.20
CA ASP A 159 10.39 1.20 3.34
C ASP A 159 11.07 1.74 4.61
N LYS A 160 11.97 2.71 4.43
CA LYS A 160 12.68 3.41 5.52
C LYS A 160 11.72 4.08 6.52
N GLY A 161 10.55 4.53 6.07
CA GLY A 161 9.54 5.12 6.96
C GLY A 161 8.99 4.12 7.99
N PHE A 162 9.15 2.81 7.76
CA PHE A 162 8.75 1.75 8.67
C PHE A 162 9.91 1.15 9.46
N ASP A 163 11.17 1.60 9.26
CA ASP A 163 12.34 1.05 9.94
C ASP A 163 12.20 1.12 11.47
N GLY A 164 11.66 2.22 12.00
CA GLY A 164 11.39 2.37 13.43
C GLY A 164 10.45 1.28 13.96
N LEU A 165 9.30 1.09 13.31
CA LEU A 165 8.30 0.08 13.67
C LEU A 165 8.84 -1.34 13.53
N LYS A 166 9.48 -1.63 12.39
CA LYS A 166 10.08 -2.92 12.07
C LYS A 166 11.12 -3.31 13.12
N ASN A 167 12.06 -2.41 13.43
CA ASN A 167 13.13 -2.71 14.36
C ASN A 167 12.64 -2.80 15.81
N ALA A 168 11.62 -2.03 16.20
CA ALA A 168 11.01 -2.18 17.51
C ALA A 168 10.40 -3.58 17.69
N MET A 169 9.68 -4.06 16.67
CA MET A 169 9.11 -5.42 16.68
C MET A 169 10.18 -6.51 16.59
N LEU A 170 11.25 -6.31 15.81
CA LEU A 170 12.40 -7.24 15.80
C LEU A 170 13.06 -7.32 17.18
N GLY A 171 13.18 -6.21 17.90
CA GLY A 171 13.70 -6.20 19.27
C GLY A 171 12.83 -7.03 20.20
N ASP A 172 11.50 -6.92 20.11
CA ASP A 172 10.56 -7.73 20.88
C ASP A 172 10.69 -9.23 20.55
N ILE A 173 10.85 -9.57 19.26
CA ILE A 173 11.08 -10.94 18.80
C ILE A 173 12.39 -11.49 19.38
N TYR A 174 13.50 -10.75 19.29
CA TYR A 174 14.80 -11.18 19.83
C TYR A 174 14.75 -11.35 21.34
N LEU A 175 14.08 -10.44 22.04
CA LEU A 175 13.90 -10.53 23.48
C LEU A 175 13.09 -11.78 23.87
N ALA A 176 12.00 -12.08 23.16
CA ALA A 176 11.22 -13.30 23.36
C ALA A 176 12.05 -14.57 23.10
N LYS A 177 13.04 -14.51 22.20
CA LYS A 177 14.03 -15.58 21.94
C LYS A 177 15.20 -15.60 22.91
N LYS A 178 15.24 -14.72 23.93
CA LYS A 178 16.37 -14.55 24.88
C LYS A 178 17.68 -14.12 24.21
N GLN A 179 17.59 -13.44 23.07
CA GLN A 179 18.71 -12.92 22.30
C GLN A 179 18.92 -11.44 22.64
N GLU A 180 19.40 -11.15 23.84
CA GLU A 180 19.42 -9.78 24.39
C GLU A 180 20.32 -8.83 23.60
N LYS A 181 21.45 -9.32 23.07
CA LYS A 181 22.37 -8.50 22.29
C LYS A 181 21.70 -8.01 21.00
N GLU A 182 21.05 -8.91 20.30
CA GLU A 182 20.30 -8.63 19.08
C GLU A 182 19.09 -7.74 19.37
N ALA A 183 18.43 -7.93 20.51
CA ALA A 183 17.34 -7.07 20.97
C ALA A 183 17.80 -5.63 21.21
N LYS A 184 18.93 -5.42 21.91
CA LYS A 184 19.52 -4.08 22.12
C LYS A 184 19.83 -3.39 20.81
N GLU A 185 20.46 -4.10 19.87
CA GLU A 185 20.80 -3.56 18.56
C GLU A 185 19.54 -3.15 17.78
N ALA A 186 18.51 -4.00 17.80
CA ALA A 186 17.24 -3.72 17.14
C ALA A 186 16.53 -2.51 17.78
N TYR A 187 16.40 -2.44 19.09
CA TYR A 187 15.79 -1.28 19.75
C TYR A 187 16.57 0.02 19.51
N SER A 188 17.90 -0.04 19.51
CA SER A 188 18.74 1.12 19.17
C SER A 188 18.48 1.61 17.74
N LYS A 189 18.37 0.69 16.77
CA LYS A 189 17.99 1.04 15.39
C LYS A 189 16.58 1.59 15.30
N ALA A 190 15.65 1.04 16.08
CA ALA A 190 14.26 1.48 16.10
C ALA A 190 14.14 2.95 16.51
N LEU A 191 14.85 3.37 17.55
CA LEU A 191 14.83 4.75 18.04
C LEU A 191 15.30 5.77 17.00
N ASN A 192 16.18 5.39 16.08
CA ASN A 192 16.61 6.27 14.97
C ASN A 192 15.51 6.51 13.93
N GLY A 193 14.52 5.62 13.83
CA GLY A 193 13.43 5.67 12.86
C GLY A 193 12.05 5.96 13.46
N LEU A 194 11.95 6.11 14.78
CA LEU A 194 10.71 6.47 15.48
C LEU A 194 10.65 7.97 15.76
N ASP A 195 9.44 8.50 15.85
CA ASP A 195 9.19 9.87 16.31
C ASP A 195 9.63 10.04 17.78
N PRO A 196 10.60 10.90 18.10
CA PRO A 196 11.10 11.10 19.47
C PRO A 196 10.03 11.54 20.47
N GLU A 197 8.96 12.21 20.02
CA GLU A 197 7.83 12.62 20.86
C GLU A 197 6.73 11.55 20.92
N GLY A 198 6.87 10.49 20.12
CA GLY A 198 5.91 9.42 19.99
C GLY A 198 5.93 8.44 21.18
N LYS A 199 4.75 7.97 21.58
CA LYS A 199 4.60 6.95 22.63
C LYS A 199 5.46 5.71 22.39
N LEU A 200 5.58 5.26 21.14
CA LEU A 200 6.34 4.06 20.80
C LEU A 200 7.86 4.28 20.98
N PHE A 201 8.38 5.47 20.72
CA PHE A 201 9.78 5.79 21.01
C PHE A 201 10.05 5.63 22.50
N TYR A 202 9.22 6.24 23.34
CA TYR A 202 9.36 6.14 24.81
C TYR A 202 9.31 4.68 25.30
N LEU A 203 8.35 3.89 24.81
CA LEU A 203 8.26 2.47 25.18
C LEU A 203 9.47 1.67 24.70
N THR A 204 10.00 1.98 23.52
CA THR A 204 11.17 1.31 22.97
C THR A 204 12.43 1.66 23.75
N GLN A 205 12.58 2.93 24.17
CA GLN A 205 13.67 3.38 25.03
C GLN A 205 13.63 2.65 26.37
N GLN A 206 12.47 2.57 27.01
CA GLN A 206 12.33 1.83 28.28
C GLN A 206 12.73 0.36 28.14
N LYS A 207 12.33 -0.30 27.04
CA LYS A 207 12.72 -1.69 26.76
C LYS A 207 14.23 -1.81 26.56
N LEU A 208 14.87 -0.87 25.87
CA LEU A 208 16.31 -0.84 25.69
C LEU A 208 17.03 -0.66 27.03
N ASP A 209 16.62 0.31 27.83
CA ASP A 209 17.22 0.63 29.14
C ASP A 209 17.10 -0.56 30.11
N ALA A 210 15.99 -1.31 30.05
CA ALA A 210 15.78 -2.49 30.88
C ALA A 210 16.76 -3.64 30.58
N LEU A 211 17.46 -3.61 29.45
CA LEU A 211 18.45 -4.63 29.08
C LEU A 211 19.88 -4.31 29.58
N GLY A 212 20.13 -3.13 30.16
CA GLY A 212 21.41 -2.73 30.74
C GLY A 212 22.37 -2.06 29.77
#